data_AF-A0A6V7WXH9-F1
#
_entry.id   AF-A0A6V7WXH9-F1
#
_cell.length_a   1.000
_cell.length_b   1.000
_cell.length_c   1.000
_cell.angle_alpha   90.00
_cell.angle_beta   90.00
_cell.angle_gamma   90.00
#
_symmetry.space_group_name_H-M   'P 1'
#
loop_
_entity.id
_entity.type
_entity.pdbx_description
1 polymer ?
#
loop_
_entity_poly.entity_id
_entity_poly.type
_entity_poly.pdbx_seq_one_letter_code
_entity_poly.pdbx_strand_id
1 'polypeptide(L)'
;MKAQMLQLQKNKQIQQKSNQILAAAAAAAGVKTSSSPAALAQVRTLNKTNTGTSTPDAARKVTQICEICDASCRDRDNYRIHLQSKHNQLKGKTATDMAQGAPLACSRCRERFWTYEGLERHLLMSHHLVTSDLLAKAQSKTDGCRCKLCGKVYAFNILTHLNNDHNIKLCSAEIMYSCDVCSFKCSSYQKLETHLSEQHPKTR
;
A
#
# COMPACT_ATOMS: atom_id res chain seq x y z
N MET A 1 10.62 11.08 -29.60
CA MET A 1 11.11 12.36 -29.01
C MET A 1 9.99 13.21 -28.41
N LYS A 2 8.96 13.65 -29.19
CA LYS A 2 7.86 14.49 -28.68
C LYS A 2 7.02 13.86 -27.54
N ALA A 3 6.71 12.56 -27.61
CA ALA A 3 5.92 11.86 -26.59
C ALA A 3 6.64 11.75 -25.22
N GLN A 4 7.95 11.50 -25.21
CA GLN A 4 8.76 11.46 -23.98
C GLN A 4 8.89 12.85 -23.32
N MET A 5 9.04 13.92 -24.11
CA MET A 5 9.01 15.29 -23.57
C MET A 5 7.64 15.63 -22.95
N LEU A 6 6.55 15.24 -23.59
CA LEU A 6 5.20 15.51 -23.07
C LEU A 6 4.95 14.77 -21.75
N GLN A 7 5.46 13.54 -21.62
CA GLN A 7 5.36 12.75 -20.40
C GLN A 7 6.24 13.32 -19.28
N LEU A 8 7.45 13.78 -19.59
CA LEU A 8 8.32 14.47 -18.63
C LEU A 8 7.70 15.80 -18.17
N GLN A 9 7.05 16.54 -19.07
CA GLN A 9 6.33 17.77 -18.73
C GLN A 9 5.12 17.49 -17.83
N LYS A 10 4.34 16.44 -18.12
CA LYS A 10 3.26 15.98 -17.23
C LYS A 10 3.79 15.60 -15.85
N ASN A 11 4.89 14.83 -15.78
CA ASN A 11 5.50 14.44 -14.51
C ASN A 11 6.02 15.64 -13.71
N LYS A 12 6.65 16.62 -14.37
CA LYS A 12 7.07 17.87 -13.73
C LYS A 12 5.90 18.70 -13.22
N GLN A 13 4.80 18.79 -13.96
CA GLN A 13 3.58 19.47 -13.51
C GLN A 13 2.92 18.75 -12.33
N ILE A 14 2.91 17.41 -12.33
CA ILE A 14 2.42 16.59 -11.21
C ILE A 14 3.29 16.82 -9.97
N GLN A 15 4.61 16.90 -10.12
CA GLN A 15 5.54 17.15 -9.02
C GLN A 15 5.42 18.59 -8.46
N GLN A 16 5.24 19.60 -9.32
CA GLN A 16 4.98 20.98 -8.89
C GLN A 16 3.65 21.11 -8.15
N LYS A 17 2.59 20.43 -8.62
CA LYS A 17 1.29 20.38 -7.94
C LYS A 17 1.34 19.58 -6.63
N SER A 18 2.15 18.52 -6.57
CA SER A 18 2.44 17.78 -5.34
C SER A 18 2.98 18.71 -4.26
N ASN A 19 4.01 19.51 -4.60
CA ASN A 19 4.60 20.47 -3.68
C ASN A 19 3.60 21.56 -3.23
N GLN A 20 2.66 21.97 -4.09
CA GLN A 20 1.60 22.90 -3.72
C GLN A 20 0.55 22.29 -2.79
N ILE A 21 0.20 21.01 -2.94
CA ILE A 21 -0.73 20.33 -2.03
C ILE A 21 -0.08 20.11 -0.66
N LEU A 22 1.19 19.70 -0.62
CA LEU A 22 1.97 19.64 0.63
C LEU A 22 2.10 21.03 1.28
N ALA A 23 2.26 22.11 0.50
CA ALA A 23 2.36 23.48 1.03
C ALA A 23 1.01 24.07 1.46
N ALA A 24 -0.09 23.76 0.77
CA ALA A 24 -1.44 24.23 1.13
C ALA A 24 -1.93 23.62 2.46
N ALA A 25 -1.50 22.40 2.78
CA ALA A 25 -1.70 21.80 4.10
C ALA A 25 -0.97 22.57 5.22
N ALA A 26 0.12 23.29 4.90
CA ALA A 26 0.87 24.11 5.87
C ALA A 26 0.32 25.54 6.02
N ALA A 27 -0.39 26.08 5.03
CA ALA A 27 -0.84 27.48 5.01
C ALA A 27 -2.19 27.73 5.73
N ALA A 28 -2.92 26.69 6.14
CA ALA A 28 -4.19 26.83 6.86
C ALA A 28 -4.05 27.08 8.39
N ALA A 29 -2.83 27.34 8.87
CA ALA A 29 -2.52 27.64 10.26
C ALA A 29 -2.76 29.13 10.59
N GLY A 30 -4.02 29.54 10.60
CA GLY A 30 -4.45 30.81 11.17
C GLY A 30 -5.23 30.58 12.47
N VAL A 31 -4.63 30.99 13.61
CA VAL A 31 -5.26 31.35 14.91
C VAL A 31 -4.95 30.44 16.13
N LYS A 32 -3.98 30.95 16.92
CA LYS A 32 -3.92 31.19 18.39
C LYS A 32 -3.95 30.03 19.40
N THR A 33 -2.76 29.84 19.97
CA THR A 33 -2.32 29.33 21.28
C THR A 33 -3.29 29.37 22.48
N SER A 34 -3.32 28.30 23.29
CA SER A 34 -3.03 28.38 24.75
C SER A 34 -2.85 27.01 25.43
N SER A 35 -1.73 26.90 26.17
CA SER A 35 -1.45 26.18 27.44
C SER A 35 -1.63 24.66 27.61
N SER A 36 -0.47 24.02 27.85
CA SER A 36 -0.09 22.71 28.44
C SER A 36 -0.68 22.37 29.84
N PRO A 37 -0.22 21.29 30.54
CA PRO A 37 -0.02 19.88 30.19
C PRO A 37 -0.64 18.90 31.23
N ALA A 38 -0.74 17.59 30.92
CA ALA A 38 -0.48 16.44 31.81
C ALA A 38 -1.30 15.21 31.40
N ALA A 39 -0.62 14.09 31.15
CA ALA A 39 -0.90 12.77 31.74
C ALA A 39 -0.11 11.69 30.98
N LEU A 40 0.87 11.16 31.70
CA LEU A 40 1.69 10.01 31.37
C LEU A 40 0.83 8.73 31.51
N ALA A 41 0.63 7.97 30.43
CA ALA A 41 0.12 6.59 30.53
C ALA A 41 0.42 5.76 29.27
N GLN A 42 1.61 5.16 29.28
CA GLN A 42 1.85 3.73 29.00
C GLN A 42 1.15 3.09 27.79
N VAL A 43 1.80 3.17 26.62
CA VAL A 43 1.46 2.35 25.45
C VAL A 43 2.09 0.96 25.62
N ARG A 44 1.24 -0.06 25.82
CA ARG A 44 1.62 -1.46 25.66
C ARG A 44 1.68 -1.78 24.16
N THR A 45 2.89 -2.03 23.69
CA THR A 45 3.23 -2.62 22.39
C THR A 45 2.75 -4.07 22.30
N LEU A 46 1.95 -4.38 21.29
CA LEU A 46 1.77 -5.76 20.81
C LEU A 46 1.90 -5.77 19.29
N ASN A 47 3.17 -5.73 18.83
CA ASN A 47 3.56 -6.22 17.52
C ASN A 47 4.09 -7.64 17.69
N LYS A 48 3.45 -8.62 17.05
CA LYS A 48 4.06 -9.94 16.84
C LYS A 48 3.73 -10.45 15.45
N THR A 49 4.52 -10.00 14.48
CA THR A 49 4.79 -10.70 13.24
C THR A 49 5.75 -11.85 13.55
N ASN A 50 5.40 -13.07 13.15
CA ASN A 50 6.19 -14.27 13.42
C ASN A 50 6.55 -14.94 12.08
N THR A 51 7.83 -14.94 11.75
CA THR A 51 8.44 -15.71 10.65
C THR A 51 9.15 -16.94 11.20
N GLY A 52 8.76 -18.13 10.70
CA GLY A 52 9.61 -19.31 10.49
C GLY A 52 10.06 -20.15 11.70
N THR A 53 9.46 -21.34 11.87
CA THR A 53 10.15 -22.63 12.12
C THR A 53 9.13 -23.78 12.14
N SER A 54 9.48 -24.89 11.49
CA SER A 54 8.63 -26.03 11.17
C SER A 54 8.61 -27.07 12.30
N THR A 55 7.41 -27.52 12.68
CA THR A 55 7.12 -28.85 13.27
C THR A 55 5.73 -29.30 12.81
N PRO A 56 5.50 -30.59 12.50
CA PRO A 56 4.20 -31.07 12.04
C PRO A 56 3.26 -31.32 13.23
N ASP A 57 1.96 -31.27 12.95
CA ASP A 57 0.86 -31.77 13.79
C ASP A 57 0.31 -30.87 14.92
N ALA A 58 -0.40 -29.82 14.48
CA ALA A 58 -1.74 -29.46 14.96
C ALA A 58 -2.23 -28.31 14.07
N ALA A 59 -3.31 -28.52 13.31
CA ALA A 59 -3.85 -27.59 12.32
C ALA A 59 -4.40 -26.29 12.94
N ARG A 60 -3.50 -25.43 13.43
CA ARG A 60 -3.81 -24.06 13.81
C ARG A 60 -4.08 -23.28 12.53
N LYS A 61 -5.36 -23.17 12.16
CA LYS A 61 -5.81 -22.39 11.01
C LYS A 61 -5.28 -20.96 11.17
N VAL A 62 -4.25 -20.61 10.40
CA VAL A 62 -3.68 -19.27 10.40
C VAL A 62 -4.72 -18.35 9.76
N THR A 63 -5.42 -17.59 10.59
CA THR A 63 -6.33 -16.54 10.13
C THR A 63 -5.54 -15.53 9.30
N GLN A 64 -5.91 -15.39 8.03
CA GLN A 64 -5.30 -14.42 7.13
C GLN A 64 -5.99 -13.07 7.32
N ILE A 65 -5.24 -11.98 7.43
CA ILE A 65 -5.83 -10.64 7.52
C ILE A 65 -5.75 -9.99 6.15
N CYS A 66 -6.85 -9.42 5.68
CA CYS A 66 -6.86 -8.77 4.39
C CYS A 66 -5.96 -7.54 4.35
N GLU A 67 -5.02 -7.53 3.42
CA GLU A 67 -4.07 -6.43 3.25
C GLU A 67 -4.73 -5.09 2.86
N ILE A 68 -5.95 -5.12 2.31
CA ILE A 68 -6.69 -3.92 1.84
C ILE A 68 -7.62 -3.36 2.92
N CYS A 69 -8.42 -4.21 3.58
CA CYS A 69 -9.46 -3.77 4.53
C CYS A 69 -9.31 -4.25 5.99
N ASP A 70 -8.26 -5.04 6.29
CA ASP A 70 -7.99 -5.67 7.58
C ASP A 70 -9.06 -6.67 8.05
N ALA A 71 -9.96 -7.12 7.16
CA ALA A 71 -10.91 -8.19 7.48
C ALA A 71 -10.17 -9.51 7.76
N SER A 72 -10.56 -10.20 8.84
CA SER A 72 -10.04 -11.53 9.14
C SER A 72 -10.71 -12.58 8.25
N CYS A 73 -9.89 -13.40 7.60
CA CYS A 73 -10.27 -14.51 6.75
C CYS A 73 -9.85 -15.82 7.42
N ARG A 74 -10.78 -16.76 7.52
CA ARG A 74 -10.61 -18.00 8.30
C ARG A 74 -9.46 -18.88 7.80
N ASP A 75 -9.27 -18.89 6.49
CA ASP A 75 -8.23 -19.63 5.80
C ASP A 75 -7.87 -18.91 4.49
N ARG A 76 -6.95 -19.53 3.76
CA ARG A 76 -6.34 -18.99 2.56
C ARG A 76 -7.27 -18.95 1.36
N ASP A 77 -8.18 -19.92 1.25
CA ASP A 77 -9.17 -19.97 0.18
C ASP A 77 -10.25 -18.91 0.39
N ASN A 78 -10.72 -18.75 1.62
CA ASN A 78 -11.60 -17.64 1.99
C ASN A 78 -10.92 -16.29 1.74
N TYR A 79 -9.63 -16.17 2.03
CA TYR A 79 -8.87 -14.95 1.73
C TYR A 79 -8.83 -14.65 0.22
N ARG A 80 -8.57 -15.66 -0.62
CA ARG A 80 -8.62 -15.53 -2.09
C ARG A 80 -10.00 -15.11 -2.57
N ILE A 81 -11.07 -15.77 -2.10
CA ILE A 81 -12.45 -15.46 -2.45
C ILE A 81 -12.83 -14.04 -1.98
N HIS A 82 -12.36 -13.63 -0.81
CA HIS A 82 -12.57 -12.28 -0.28
C HIS A 82 -11.93 -11.22 -1.20
N LEU A 83 -10.67 -11.40 -1.60
CA LEU A 83 -10.00 -10.50 -2.53
C LEU A 83 -10.72 -10.43 -3.89
N GLN A 84 -11.21 -11.56 -4.39
CA GLN A 84 -11.97 -11.64 -5.64
C GLN A 84 -13.33 -10.95 -5.57
N SER A 85 -14.10 -11.18 -4.51
CA SER A 85 -15.49 -10.72 -4.41
C SER A 85 -15.64 -9.31 -3.82
N LYS A 86 -14.77 -8.91 -2.89
CA LYS A 86 -14.87 -7.62 -2.18
C LYS A 86 -13.96 -6.54 -2.75
N HIS A 87 -12.83 -6.95 -3.31
CA HIS A 87 -11.83 -6.02 -3.85
C HIS A 87 -11.68 -6.14 -5.36
N ASN A 88 -12.37 -7.10 -6.01
CA ASN A 88 -12.22 -7.37 -7.45
C ASN A 88 -10.75 -7.67 -7.87
N GLN A 89 -9.94 -8.14 -6.91
CA GLN A 89 -8.53 -8.46 -7.09
C GLN A 89 -8.34 -9.96 -7.33
N LEU A 90 -7.19 -10.38 -7.89
CA LEU A 90 -6.88 -11.79 -8.16
C LEU A 90 -7.89 -12.53 -9.06
N LYS A 91 -8.54 -11.84 -10.01
CA LYS A 91 -9.46 -12.47 -10.97
C LYS A 91 -8.76 -13.61 -11.72
N GLY A 92 -9.40 -14.77 -11.82
CA GLY A 92 -8.85 -15.95 -12.49
C GLY A 92 -7.76 -16.71 -11.71
N LYS A 93 -7.30 -16.21 -10.55
CA LYS A 93 -6.34 -16.94 -9.71
C LYS A 93 -7.02 -18.08 -8.95
N THR A 94 -6.33 -19.21 -8.92
CA THR A 94 -6.78 -20.47 -8.31
C THR A 94 -6.15 -20.69 -6.93
N ALA A 95 -6.58 -21.73 -6.21
CA ALA A 95 -5.98 -22.12 -4.93
C ALA A 95 -4.51 -22.53 -5.08
N THR A 96 -4.13 -23.15 -6.20
CA THR A 96 -2.75 -23.55 -6.51
C THR A 96 -1.86 -22.34 -6.80
N ASP A 97 -2.37 -21.33 -7.53
CA ASP A 97 -1.65 -20.05 -7.72
C ASP A 97 -1.27 -19.41 -6.40
N MET A 98 -2.19 -19.46 -5.43
CA MET A 98 -1.91 -18.90 -4.13
C MET A 98 -0.71 -19.64 -3.49
N ALA A 99 -0.52 -20.95 -3.74
CA ALA A 99 0.47 -21.77 -3.03
C ALA A 99 1.92 -21.36 -3.33
N GLN A 100 2.14 -20.70 -4.47
CA GLN A 100 3.43 -20.15 -4.89
C GLN A 100 3.88 -18.93 -4.06
N GLY A 101 2.98 -18.39 -3.23
CA GLY A 101 3.25 -17.20 -2.42
C GLY A 101 2.93 -15.89 -3.14
N ALA A 102 2.83 -14.83 -2.34
CA ALA A 102 2.48 -13.51 -2.83
C ALA A 102 3.58 -12.95 -3.77
N PRO A 103 3.23 -12.50 -4.99
CA PRO A 103 4.20 -12.13 -6.01
C PRO A 103 4.83 -10.76 -5.78
N LEU A 104 4.16 -9.84 -5.07
CA LEU A 104 4.67 -8.49 -4.87
C LEU A 104 5.45 -8.42 -3.57
N ALA A 105 6.66 -7.87 -3.61
CA ALA A 105 7.50 -7.68 -2.43
C ALA A 105 7.66 -6.18 -2.14
N CYS A 106 7.71 -5.84 -0.85
CA CYS A 106 8.14 -4.51 -0.44
C CYS A 106 9.63 -4.31 -0.73
N SER A 107 10.03 -3.14 -1.23
CA SER A 107 11.44 -2.79 -1.48
C SER A 107 12.22 -2.40 -0.23
N ARG A 108 11.52 -2.21 0.91
CA ARG A 108 12.09 -1.73 2.18
C ARG A 108 12.09 -2.77 3.28
N CYS A 109 11.28 -3.82 3.17
CA CYS A 109 11.21 -4.90 4.13
C CYS A 109 10.90 -6.24 3.44
N ARG A 110 10.76 -7.33 4.20
CA ARG A 110 10.55 -8.68 3.66
C ARG A 110 9.08 -9.06 3.47
N GLU A 111 8.16 -8.11 3.68
CA GLU A 111 6.73 -8.34 3.51
C GLU A 111 6.36 -8.49 2.04
N ARG A 112 5.38 -9.36 1.78
CA ARG A 112 4.86 -9.67 0.45
C ARG A 112 3.35 -9.51 0.40
N PHE A 113 2.84 -9.11 -0.78
CA PHE A 113 1.45 -8.72 -1.00
C PHE A 113 0.88 -9.40 -2.23
N TRP A 114 -0.39 -9.77 -2.14
CA TRP A 114 -1.12 -10.38 -3.25
C TRP A 114 -1.57 -9.35 -4.28
N THR A 115 -1.80 -8.13 -3.82
CA THR A 115 -2.41 -7.05 -4.57
C THR A 115 -1.55 -5.81 -4.47
N TYR A 116 -1.58 -5.01 -5.54
CA TYR A 116 -0.89 -3.73 -5.55
C TYR A 116 -1.45 -2.78 -4.50
N GLU A 117 -2.78 -2.77 -4.31
CA GLU A 117 -3.43 -1.97 -3.26
C GLU A 117 -2.91 -2.32 -1.86
N GLY A 118 -2.71 -3.61 -1.58
CA GLY A 118 -2.08 -4.06 -0.33
C GLY A 118 -0.67 -3.54 -0.15
N LEU A 119 0.17 -3.65 -1.18
CA LEU A 119 1.54 -3.14 -1.16
C LEU A 119 1.58 -1.62 -0.98
N GLU A 120 0.80 -0.88 -1.75
CA GLU A 120 0.72 0.58 -1.69
C GLU A 120 0.27 1.06 -0.31
N ARG A 121 -0.76 0.43 0.25
CA ARG A 121 -1.21 0.69 1.63
C ARG A 121 -0.12 0.38 2.65
N HIS A 122 0.63 -0.70 2.47
CA HIS A 122 1.75 -1.05 3.35
C HIS A 122 2.87 0.00 3.30
N LEU A 123 3.25 0.46 2.12
CA LEU A 123 4.27 1.49 1.95
C LEU A 123 3.87 2.82 2.61
N LEU A 124 2.60 3.21 2.48
CA LEU A 124 2.07 4.37 3.19
C LEU A 124 2.13 4.18 4.70
N MET A 125 1.58 3.09 5.22
CA MET A 125 1.36 2.92 6.66
C MET A 125 2.62 2.52 7.45
N SER A 126 3.57 1.84 6.80
CA SER A 126 4.75 1.27 7.47
C SER A 126 6.03 2.01 7.14
N HIS A 127 6.07 2.68 5.98
CA HIS A 127 7.25 3.38 5.49
C HIS A 127 7.00 4.86 5.20
N HIS A 128 5.76 5.35 5.37
CA HIS A 128 5.36 6.74 5.10
C HIS A 128 5.69 7.21 3.68
N LEU A 129 5.70 6.25 2.74
CA LEU A 129 5.97 6.49 1.34
C LEU A 129 4.67 6.65 0.57
N VAL A 130 4.58 7.72 -0.22
CA VAL A 130 3.45 8.02 -1.10
C VAL A 130 3.88 7.80 -2.53
N THR A 131 3.21 6.89 -3.23
CA THR A 131 3.43 6.61 -4.65
C THR A 131 2.77 7.68 -5.52
N SER A 132 3.17 7.75 -6.79
CA SER A 132 2.49 8.60 -7.78
C SER A 132 1.02 8.24 -7.94
N ASP A 133 0.69 6.95 -7.88
CA ASP A 133 -0.67 6.45 -8.07
C ASP A 133 -1.55 6.79 -6.87
N LEU A 134 -1.03 6.66 -5.64
CA LEU A 134 -1.72 7.06 -4.43
C LEU A 134 -1.95 8.57 -4.37
N LEU A 135 -0.97 9.36 -4.82
CA LEU A 135 -1.14 10.79 -4.94
C LEU A 135 -2.21 11.15 -5.97
N ALA A 136 -2.26 10.45 -7.11
CA ALA A 136 -3.33 10.63 -8.09
C ALA A 136 -4.70 10.26 -7.51
N LYS A 137 -4.80 9.15 -6.74
CA LYS A 137 -6.01 8.77 -6.00
C LYS A 137 -6.45 9.86 -5.02
N ALA A 138 -5.51 10.47 -4.30
CA ALA A 138 -5.81 11.56 -3.38
C ALA A 138 -6.38 12.79 -4.11
N GLN A 139 -5.83 13.13 -5.27
CA GLN A 139 -6.36 14.21 -6.12
C GLN A 139 -7.77 13.90 -6.64
N SER A 140 -8.10 12.64 -6.89
CA SER A 140 -9.45 12.20 -7.26
C SER A 140 -10.36 11.87 -6.08
N LYS A 141 -9.95 12.11 -4.82
CA LYS A 141 -10.69 11.74 -3.60
C LYS A 141 -11.05 10.26 -3.54
N THR A 142 -10.13 9.40 -3.95
CA THR A 142 -10.25 7.94 -3.93
C THR A 142 -9.11 7.26 -3.16
N ASP A 143 -8.37 8.00 -2.34
CA ASP A 143 -7.31 7.52 -1.45
C ASP A 143 -7.85 6.96 -0.12
N GLY A 144 -9.13 6.62 -0.04
CA GLY A 144 -9.74 6.10 1.18
C GLY A 144 -9.12 4.78 1.62
N CYS A 145 -8.78 4.66 2.90
CA CYS A 145 -8.46 3.38 3.52
C CYS A 145 -8.64 3.43 5.06
N ARG A 146 -8.44 2.28 5.71
CA ARG A 146 -8.39 2.20 7.18
C ARG A 146 -7.00 2.60 7.69
N CYS A 147 -6.95 3.57 8.60
CA CYS A 147 -5.73 3.97 9.28
C CYS A 147 -5.27 2.89 10.26
N LYS A 148 -3.99 2.50 10.22
CA LYS A 148 -3.43 1.50 11.15
C LYS A 148 -3.09 2.06 12.53
N LEU A 149 -2.99 3.39 12.68
CA LEU A 149 -2.65 4.04 13.94
C LEU A 149 -3.87 4.24 14.84
N CYS A 150 -4.99 4.71 14.26
CA CYS A 150 -6.23 4.96 15.02
C CYS A 150 -7.38 4.01 14.68
N GLY A 151 -7.23 3.11 13.71
CA GLY A 151 -8.25 2.13 13.32
C GLY A 151 -9.45 2.69 12.55
N LYS A 152 -9.57 4.02 12.42
CA LYS A 152 -10.66 4.69 11.71
C LYS A 152 -10.61 4.41 10.21
N VAL A 153 -11.79 4.32 9.60
CA VAL A 153 -11.96 4.10 8.15
C VAL A 153 -12.31 5.43 7.50
N TYR A 154 -11.56 5.80 6.47
CA TYR A 154 -11.76 7.02 5.71
C TYR A 154 -12.19 6.69 4.29
N ALA A 155 -13.22 7.38 3.78
CA ALA A 155 -13.67 7.25 2.40
C ALA A 155 -12.68 7.89 1.41
N PHE A 156 -11.94 8.92 1.85
CA PHE A 156 -10.90 9.65 1.13
C PHE A 156 -10.09 10.50 2.13
N ASN A 157 -9.06 11.21 1.66
CA ASN A 157 -8.16 12.07 2.44
C ASN A 157 -7.34 11.34 3.51
N ILE A 158 -6.92 10.09 3.27
CA ILE A 158 -6.07 9.38 4.24
C ILE A 158 -4.73 10.10 4.41
N LEU A 159 -4.16 10.66 3.33
CA LEU A 159 -2.87 11.33 3.40
C LEU A 159 -2.93 12.56 4.32
N THR A 160 -3.99 13.36 4.19
CA THR A 160 -4.24 14.53 5.05
C THR A 160 -4.45 14.11 6.50
N HIS A 161 -5.21 13.04 6.75
CA HIS A 161 -5.41 12.49 8.09
C HIS A 161 -4.08 12.08 8.75
N LEU A 162 -3.22 11.34 8.03
CA LEU A 162 -1.92 10.92 8.56
C LEU A 162 -1.01 12.10 8.90
N ASN A 163 -1.02 13.14 8.06
CA ASN A 163 -0.24 14.34 8.33
C ASN A 163 -0.78 15.14 9.52
N ASN A 164 -2.09 15.35 9.62
CA ASN A 164 -2.66 16.28 10.60
C ASN A 164 -2.89 15.63 11.97
N ASP A 165 -3.38 14.38 12.01
CA ASP A 165 -3.78 13.73 13.25
C ASP A 165 -2.65 12.88 13.85
N HIS A 166 -1.70 12.46 13.01
CA HIS A 166 -0.58 11.62 13.41
C HIS A 166 0.79 12.28 13.20
N ASN A 167 0.84 13.51 12.68
CA ASN A 167 2.08 14.26 12.42
C ASN A 167 3.10 13.46 11.59
N ILE A 168 2.61 12.60 10.70
CA ILE A 168 3.45 11.80 9.80
C ILE A 168 3.94 12.68 8.67
N LYS A 169 5.26 12.79 8.55
CA LYS A 169 5.91 13.36 7.37
C LYS A 169 5.88 12.34 6.24
N LEU A 170 5.05 12.60 5.24
CA LEU A 170 4.92 11.79 4.04
C LEU A 170 6.02 12.10 3.04
N CYS A 171 6.70 11.07 2.54
CA CYS A 171 7.73 11.18 1.53
C CYS A 171 7.21 10.67 0.19
N SER A 172 7.38 11.44 -0.88
CA SER A 172 7.12 10.96 -2.24
C SER A 172 8.12 9.85 -2.58
N ALA A 173 7.62 8.74 -3.13
CA ALA A 173 8.42 7.63 -3.61
C ALA A 173 8.10 7.35 -5.08
N GLU A 174 9.14 7.39 -5.92
CA GLU A 174 9.06 6.79 -7.24
C GLU A 174 9.41 5.30 -7.10
N ILE A 175 8.38 4.44 -7.19
CA ILE A 175 8.59 3.00 -7.15
C ILE A 175 9.04 2.55 -8.54
N MET A 176 10.25 2.01 -8.61
CA MET A 176 10.67 1.16 -9.73
C MET A 176 10.28 -0.27 -9.41
N TYR A 177 9.43 -0.83 -10.26
CA TYR A 177 9.08 -2.24 -10.27
C TYR A 177 10.14 -3.02 -11.01
N SER A 178 10.51 -4.20 -10.51
CA SER A 178 11.40 -5.14 -11.19
C SER A 178 10.72 -6.49 -11.32
N CYS A 179 10.92 -7.14 -12.46
CA CYS A 179 10.61 -8.56 -12.58
C CYS A 179 11.57 -9.37 -11.69
N ASP A 180 11.07 -10.43 -11.08
CA ASP A 180 11.85 -11.37 -10.28
C ASP A 180 12.45 -12.50 -11.12
N VAL A 181 11.91 -12.73 -12.32
CA VAL A 181 12.41 -13.75 -13.27
C VAL A 181 13.47 -13.20 -14.22
N CYS A 182 13.42 -11.91 -14.57
CA CYS A 182 14.35 -11.29 -15.51
C CYS A 182 14.75 -9.87 -15.11
N SER A 183 15.66 -9.25 -15.87
CA SER A 183 16.19 -7.91 -15.59
C SER A 183 15.23 -6.75 -15.93
N PHE A 184 13.97 -7.03 -16.28
CA PHE A 184 12.99 -5.99 -16.65
C PHE A 184 12.66 -5.07 -15.47
N LYS A 185 12.61 -3.76 -15.73
CA LYS A 185 12.22 -2.75 -14.75
C LYS A 185 11.27 -1.73 -15.38
N CYS A 186 10.30 -1.25 -14.61
CA CYS A 186 9.36 -0.22 -15.07
C CYS A 186 8.86 0.66 -13.91
N SER A 187 8.25 1.80 -14.23
CA SER A 187 7.74 2.77 -13.23
C SER A 187 6.22 2.65 -12.99
N SER A 188 5.55 1.68 -13.60
CA SER A 188 4.11 1.48 -13.47
C SER A 188 3.81 0.02 -13.22
N TYR A 189 2.98 -0.24 -12.21
CA TYR A 189 2.58 -1.60 -11.86
C TYR A 189 1.87 -2.30 -13.02
N GLN A 190 0.95 -1.62 -13.71
CA GLN A 190 0.21 -2.20 -14.84
C GLN A 190 1.16 -2.70 -15.95
N LYS A 191 2.28 -1.99 -16.17
CA LYS A 191 3.31 -2.44 -17.13
C LYS A 191 4.04 -3.69 -16.63
N LEU A 192 4.32 -3.79 -15.34
CA LEU A 192 4.89 -5.02 -14.78
C LEU A 192 3.90 -6.19 -14.91
N GLU A 193 2.62 -5.96 -14.62
CA GLU A 193 1.58 -6.99 -14.74
C GLU A 193 1.47 -7.50 -16.18
N THR A 194 1.39 -6.59 -17.16
CA THR A 194 1.43 -6.94 -18.58
C THR A 194 2.69 -7.72 -18.93
N HIS A 195 3.87 -7.23 -18.52
CA HIS A 195 5.14 -7.93 -18.72
C HIS A 195 5.13 -9.36 -18.17
N LEU A 196 4.67 -9.57 -16.93
CA LEU A 196 4.57 -10.89 -16.32
C LEU A 196 3.59 -11.79 -17.09
N SER A 197 2.47 -11.25 -17.56
CA SER A 197 1.48 -12.03 -18.32
C SER A 197 1.97 -12.43 -19.72
N GLU A 198 2.76 -11.59 -20.38
CA GLU A 198 3.21 -11.79 -21.77
C GLU A 198 4.55 -12.53 -21.87
N GLN A 199 5.51 -12.18 -21.01
CA GLN A 199 6.89 -12.67 -21.09
C GLN A 199 7.15 -13.85 -20.16
N HIS A 200 6.33 -13.99 -19.10
CA HIS A 200 6.41 -15.08 -18.14
C HIS A 200 5.04 -15.75 -17.94
N PRO A 201 4.36 -16.18 -19.02
CA PRO A 201 3.08 -16.86 -18.90
C PRO A 201 3.26 -18.12 -18.07
N LYS A 202 2.38 -18.33 -17.09
CA LYS A 202 2.38 -19.55 -16.29
C LYS A 202 2.02 -20.72 -17.23
N THR A 203 3.03 -21.50 -17.63
CA THR A 203 2.82 -22.73 -18.42
C THR A 203 1.94 -23.68 -17.62
N ARG A 204 0.88 -24.16 -18.28
CA ARG A 204 -0.17 -25.03 -17.73
C ARG A 204 0.38 -26.37 -17.28
#